data_AF-A0A9Y2MRY2-F1
#
_entry.id   AF-A0A9Y2MRY2-F1
#
_cell.length_a   1.000
_cell.length_b   1.000
_cell.length_c   1.000
_cell.angle_alpha   90.00
_cell.angle_beta   90.00
_cell.angle_gamma   90.00
#
_symmetry.space_group_name_H-M   'P 1'
#
loop_
_entity.id
_entity.type
_entity.pdbx_description
1 polymer ?
#
loop_
_entity_poly.entity_id
_entity_poly.type
_entity_poly.pdbx_seq_one_letter_code
_entity_poly.pdbx_strand_id
1 'polypeptide(L)'
;MMSTHEAARVMALLTAYDNRNAGEGSIFAWSEASRRAGWSFDEAIEAVHTHYAETRQFMMPADVTRIVRAHRAARSLPEWCGKCGSEWPDDRAAKNPRFRYHTNQETEERVMCICHPNNPQQKRLP
;
A
#
# COMPACT_ATOMS: atom_id res chain seq x y z
N MET A 1 9.05 -12.86 -0.63
CA MET A 1 8.34 -14.15 -0.69
C MET A 1 8.63 -14.90 0.59
N MET A 2 7.62 -15.55 1.17
CA MET A 2 7.68 -16.15 2.50
C MET A 2 7.68 -17.69 2.44
N SER A 3 8.61 -18.33 3.13
CA SER A 3 8.67 -19.79 3.33
C SER A 3 7.54 -20.32 4.21
N THR A 4 7.34 -21.64 4.25
CA THR A 4 6.36 -22.27 5.16
C THR A 4 6.71 -22.09 6.64
N HIS A 5 7.99 -22.04 6.99
CA HIS A 5 8.42 -21.76 8.36
C HIS A 5 8.08 -20.32 8.78
N GLU A 6 8.34 -19.35 7.91
CA GLU A 6 7.93 -17.97 8.14
C GLU A 6 6.40 -17.82 8.15
N ALA A 7 5.68 -18.55 7.29
CA ALA A 7 4.23 -18.60 7.31
C ALA A 7 3.68 -19.14 8.64
N ALA A 8 4.32 -20.16 9.21
CA ALA A 8 3.95 -20.69 10.53
C ALA A 8 4.12 -19.64 11.63
N ARG A 9 5.16 -18.79 11.55
CA ARG A 9 5.37 -17.67 12.49
C ARG A 9 4.30 -16.60 12.34
N VAL A 10 3.91 -16.25 11.11
CA VAL A 10 2.78 -15.34 10.88
C VAL A 10 1.48 -15.92 11.43
N MET A 11 1.21 -17.22 11.21
CA MET A 11 0.04 -17.89 11.75
C MET A 11 0.03 -17.91 13.28
N ALA A 12 1.18 -18.14 13.93
CA ALA A 12 1.30 -18.07 15.38
C ALA A 12 0.97 -16.67 15.92
N LEU A 13 1.43 -15.62 15.24
CA LEU A 13 1.09 -14.23 15.60
C LEU A 13 -0.42 -13.97 15.46
N LEU A 14 -1.04 -14.42 14.37
CA LEU A 14 -2.47 -14.27 14.16
C LEU A 14 -3.28 -15.00 15.23
N THR A 15 -2.91 -16.24 15.57
CA THR A 15 -3.53 -16.99 16.66
C THR A 15 -3.41 -16.26 18.00
N ALA A 16 -2.31 -15.54 18.26
CA ALA A 16 -2.18 -14.72 19.46
C ALA A 16 -3.17 -13.53 19.49
N TYR A 17 -3.55 -12.98 18.33
CA TYR A 17 -4.52 -11.89 18.24
C TYR A 17 -5.98 -12.35 18.30
N ASP A 18 -6.33 -13.42 17.60
CA ASP A 18 -7.73 -13.80 17.35
C ASP A 18 -8.10 -15.22 17.77
N ASN A 19 -7.18 -15.94 18.40
CA ASN A 19 -7.38 -17.29 18.88
C ASN A 19 -7.81 -18.29 17.77
N ARG A 20 -7.42 -18.05 16.51
CA ARG A 20 -7.70 -18.97 15.40
C ARG A 20 -7.02 -20.32 15.60
N ASN A 21 -7.69 -21.38 15.16
CA ASN A 21 -7.08 -22.68 14.98
C ASN A 21 -6.35 -22.73 13.63
N ALA A 22 -5.03 -22.59 13.65
CA ALA A 22 -4.18 -22.66 12.47
C ALA A 22 -3.54 -24.05 12.33
N GLY A 23 -3.76 -24.69 11.19
CA GLY A 23 -3.12 -25.96 10.84
C GLY A 23 -2.21 -25.85 9.61
N GLU A 24 -1.58 -26.95 9.22
CA GLU A 24 -0.69 -27.01 8.05
C GLU A 24 -1.32 -26.43 6.77
N GLY A 25 -2.60 -26.70 6.53
CA GLY A 25 -3.31 -26.15 5.38
C GLY A 25 -3.33 -24.61 5.36
N SER A 26 -3.42 -23.97 6.53
CA SER A 26 -3.32 -22.50 6.63
C SER A 26 -1.89 -22.03 6.33
N ILE A 27 -0.88 -22.74 6.83
CA ILE A 27 0.53 -22.41 6.58
C ILE A 27 0.85 -22.45 5.07
N PHE A 28 0.43 -23.50 4.36
CA PHE A 28 0.61 -23.59 2.91
C PHE A 28 -0.15 -22.50 2.17
N ALA A 29 -1.40 -22.24 2.54
CA ALA A 29 -2.20 -21.18 1.91
C ALA A 29 -1.57 -19.80 2.07
N TRP A 30 -1.01 -19.49 3.25
CA TRP A 30 -0.37 -18.21 3.52
C TRP A 30 0.99 -18.06 2.82
N SER A 31 1.81 -19.11 2.80
CA SER A 31 3.05 -19.11 2.00
C SER A 31 2.74 -18.91 0.52
N GLU A 32 1.71 -19.59 0.00
CA GLU A 32 1.29 -19.47 -1.39
C GLU A 32 0.75 -18.09 -1.74
N ALA A 33 -0.06 -17.50 -0.87
CA ALA A 33 -0.56 -16.15 -1.03
C ALA A 33 0.59 -15.14 -1.09
N SER A 34 1.61 -15.30 -0.24
CA SER A 34 2.81 -14.45 -0.26
C SER A 34 3.56 -14.53 -1.59
N ARG A 35 3.63 -15.73 -2.18
CA ARG A 35 4.29 -15.95 -3.47
C ARG A 35 3.54 -15.26 -4.59
N ARG A 36 2.21 -15.39 -4.63
CA ARG A 36 1.35 -14.78 -5.65
C ARG A 36 1.32 -13.26 -5.57
N ALA A 37 1.27 -12.71 -4.37
CA ALA A 37 1.17 -11.28 -4.16
C ALA A 37 2.53 -10.57 -4.00
N GLY A 38 3.62 -11.33 -3.81
CA GLY A 38 4.98 -10.84 -3.78
C GLY A 38 5.36 -10.08 -2.52
N TRP A 39 4.76 -10.38 -1.36
CA TRP A 39 5.14 -9.80 -0.07
C TRP A 39 6.15 -10.66 0.71
N SER A 40 6.95 -10.04 1.57
CA SER A 40 7.94 -10.68 2.45
C SER A 40 7.36 -11.04 3.82
N PHE A 41 8.13 -11.77 4.62
CA PHE A 41 7.79 -12.06 6.02
C PHE A 41 7.62 -10.76 6.83
N ASP A 42 8.59 -9.84 6.76
CA ASP A 42 8.54 -8.58 7.51
C ASP A 42 7.31 -7.73 7.11
N GLU A 43 7.01 -7.66 5.82
CA GLU A 43 5.81 -6.96 5.33
C GLU A 43 4.51 -7.60 5.85
N ALA A 44 4.49 -8.92 6.03
CA ALA A 44 3.34 -9.61 6.61
C ALA A 44 3.20 -9.29 8.11
N ILE A 45 4.30 -9.28 8.87
CA ILE A 45 4.29 -8.95 10.31
C ILE A 45 3.79 -7.51 10.51
N GLU A 46 4.32 -6.55 9.77
CA GLU A 46 3.87 -5.16 9.82
C GLU A 46 2.38 -5.02 9.44
N ALA A 47 1.93 -5.75 8.41
CA ALA A 47 0.53 -5.75 8.03
C ALA A 47 -0.39 -6.32 9.13
N VAL A 48 0.04 -7.38 9.81
CA VAL A 48 -0.72 -7.98 10.94
C VAL A 48 -0.86 -6.98 12.08
N HIS A 49 0.23 -6.31 12.47
CA HIS A 49 0.17 -5.29 13.52
C HIS A 49 -0.70 -4.10 13.12
N THR A 50 -0.55 -3.61 11.88
CA THR A 50 -1.39 -2.52 11.35
C THR A 50 -2.86 -2.88 11.39
N HIS A 51 -3.24 -4.09 10.96
CA HIS A 51 -4.62 -4.56 10.96
C HIS A 51 -5.21 -4.59 12.37
N TYR A 52 -4.52 -5.24 13.32
CA TYR A 52 -5.06 -5.38 14.68
C TYR A 52 -4.94 -4.13 15.55
N ALA A 53 -4.17 -3.12 15.12
CA ALA A 53 -4.20 -1.79 15.72
C ALA A 53 -5.49 -1.02 15.40
N GLU A 54 -6.06 -1.25 14.20
CA GLU A 54 -7.21 -0.49 13.69
C GLU A 54 -8.55 -1.25 13.80
N THR A 55 -8.51 -2.59 13.75
CA THR A 55 -9.72 -3.41 13.71
C THR A 55 -9.57 -4.72 14.48
N ARG A 56 -10.70 -5.26 14.94
CA ARG A 56 -10.80 -6.59 15.59
C ARG A 56 -11.25 -7.68 14.63
N GLN A 57 -11.46 -7.35 13.36
CA GLN A 57 -11.94 -8.31 12.36
C GLN A 57 -10.89 -9.38 12.07
N PHE A 58 -11.35 -10.56 11.68
CA PHE A 58 -10.48 -11.66 11.33
C PHE A 58 -9.64 -11.34 10.10
N MET A 59 -8.32 -11.47 10.20
CA MET A 59 -7.41 -11.16 9.10
C MET A 59 -7.24 -12.33 8.12
N MET A 60 -7.31 -12.04 6.82
CA MET A 60 -7.05 -12.99 5.73
C MET A 60 -5.84 -12.57 4.88
N PRO A 61 -5.25 -13.46 4.06
CA PRO A 61 -4.10 -13.10 3.21
C PRO A 61 -4.35 -11.93 2.23
N ALA A 62 -5.61 -11.73 1.84
CA ALA A 62 -6.01 -10.60 1.00
C ALA A 62 -5.82 -9.26 1.72
N ASP A 63 -6.01 -9.22 3.04
CA ASP A 63 -5.79 -8.03 3.86
C ASP A 63 -4.31 -7.66 3.91
N VAL A 64 -3.43 -8.65 4.09
CA VAL A 64 -1.98 -8.44 3.99
C VAL A 64 -1.62 -7.84 2.64
N THR A 65 -2.14 -8.41 1.56
CA THR A 65 -1.88 -7.90 0.20
C THR A 65 -2.33 -6.46 0.04
N ARG A 66 -3.52 -6.12 0.55
CA ARG A 66 -4.06 -4.75 0.52
C ARG A 66 -3.18 -3.78 1.30
N ILE A 67 -2.82 -4.13 2.54
CA ILE A 67 -2.03 -3.29 3.44
C ILE A 67 -0.61 -3.08 2.91
N VAL A 68 0.07 -4.14 2.46
CA VAL A 68 1.41 -4.04 1.88
C VAL A 68 1.42 -3.15 0.63
N ARG A 69 0.40 -3.27 -0.25
CA ARG A 69 0.27 -2.38 -1.42
C ARG A 69 0.09 -0.93 -1.00
N ALA A 70 -0.72 -0.66 0.03
CA ALA A 70 -0.89 0.69 0.56
C ALA A 70 0.43 1.25 1.13
N HIS A 71 1.18 0.47 1.90
CA HIS A 71 2.48 0.89 2.44
C HIS A 71 3.52 1.13 1.34
N ARG A 72 3.60 0.26 0.33
CA ARG A 72 4.52 0.45 -0.81
C ARG A 72 4.16 1.69 -1.60
N ALA A 73 2.87 1.91 -1.87
CA ALA A 73 2.40 3.13 -2.51
C ALA A 73 2.80 4.35 -1.68
N ALA A 74 2.53 4.36 -0.37
CA ALA A 74 2.91 5.46 0.52
C ALA A 74 4.43 5.72 0.53
N ARG A 75 5.27 4.67 0.58
CA ARG A 75 6.73 4.78 0.51
C ARG A 75 7.25 5.32 -0.82
N SER A 76 6.57 5.02 -1.92
CA SER A 76 6.96 5.51 -3.24
C SER A 76 6.59 6.98 -3.47
N LEU A 77 5.71 7.54 -2.64
CA LEU A 77 5.30 8.93 -2.75
C LEU A 77 6.40 9.83 -2.19
N PRO A 78 6.80 10.87 -2.94
CA PRO A 78 7.71 11.89 -2.43
C PRO A 78 7.12 12.58 -1.18
N GLU A 79 7.97 13.15 -0.32
CA GLU A 79 7.54 13.85 0.91
C GLU A 79 6.55 15.02 0.63
N TRP A 80 6.65 15.62 -0.55
CA TRP A 80 5.75 16.67 -0.99
C TRP A 80 4.41 16.15 -1.55
N CYS A 81 4.24 14.84 -1.72
CA CYS A 81 2.98 14.26 -2.19
C CYS A 81 1.81 14.62 -1.25
N GLY A 82 0.67 15.04 -1.81
CA GLY A 82 -0.46 15.57 -1.05
C GLY A 82 -0.35 17.06 -0.72
N LYS A 83 0.84 17.67 -0.80
CA LYS A 83 1.06 19.14 -0.76
C LYS A 83 0.88 19.80 -2.13
N CYS A 84 0.45 19.05 -3.14
CA CYS A 84 0.27 19.47 -4.54
C CYS A 84 -0.86 20.48 -4.80
N GLY A 85 -1.15 21.35 -3.85
CA GLY A 85 -2.11 22.44 -3.95
C GLY A 85 -1.86 23.59 -2.96
N SER A 86 -0.71 23.62 -2.27
CA SER A 86 -0.32 24.75 -1.43
C SER A 86 0.18 25.94 -2.25
N GLU A 87 0.74 25.69 -3.44
CA GLU A 87 1.20 26.73 -4.36
C GLU A 87 0.87 26.32 -5.80
N TRP A 88 0.32 27.26 -6.58
CA TRP A 88 -0.07 27.05 -7.97
C TRP A 88 0.72 28.01 -8.87
N PRO A 89 1.29 27.53 -10.00
CA PRO A 89 2.02 28.41 -10.91
C PRO A 89 1.10 29.45 -11.57
N ASP A 90 -0.20 29.17 -11.71
CA ASP A 90 -1.24 30.11 -12.13
C ASP A 90 -2.66 29.66 -11.73
N ASP A 91 -3.64 30.55 -11.90
CA ASP A 91 -5.07 30.31 -11.62
C ASP A 91 -5.72 29.24 -12.52
N ARG A 92 -5.14 28.92 -13.68
CA ARG A 92 -5.61 27.85 -14.57
C ARG A 92 -5.22 26.48 -14.03
N ALA A 93 -4.03 26.35 -13.45
CA ALA A 93 -3.53 25.14 -12.81
C ALA A 93 -4.33 24.81 -11.54
N ALA A 94 -4.71 25.81 -10.75
CA ALA A 94 -5.50 25.65 -9.52
C ALA A 94 -6.86 24.97 -9.74
N LYS A 95 -7.45 25.15 -10.93
CA LYS A 95 -8.77 24.61 -11.30
C LYS A 95 -8.69 23.35 -12.16
N ASN A 96 -7.48 22.88 -12.51
CA ASN A 96 -7.29 21.76 -13.43
C ASN A 96 -6.55 20.59 -12.74
N PRO A 97 -7.26 19.48 -12.45
CA PRO A 97 -6.69 18.31 -11.79
C PRO A 97 -5.47 17.70 -12.52
N ARG A 98 -5.27 18.02 -13.81
CA ARG A 98 -4.16 17.56 -14.64
C ARG A 98 -2.81 18.25 -14.38
N PHE A 99 -2.78 19.40 -13.70
CA PHE A 99 -1.58 20.25 -13.58
C PHE A 99 -0.98 20.27 -12.17
N ARG A 100 -0.99 19.14 -11.45
CA ARG A 100 -0.39 19.05 -10.11
C ARG A 100 1.10 18.69 -10.22
N TYR A 101 1.93 19.71 -10.25
CA TYR A 101 3.39 19.62 -10.14
C TYR A 101 3.83 20.21 -8.79
N HIS A 102 4.93 19.69 -8.24
CA HIS A 102 5.64 20.33 -7.13
C HIS A 102 6.89 21.00 -7.68
N THR A 103 7.05 22.28 -7.37
CA THR A 103 8.31 22.98 -7.61
C THR A 103 9.15 22.86 -6.35
N ASN A 104 10.32 22.25 -6.46
CA ASN A 104 11.30 22.28 -5.39
C ASN A 104 11.82 23.72 -5.25
N GLN A 105 11.63 24.34 -4.08
CA GLN A 105 12.00 25.74 -3.86
C GLN A 105 13.52 25.96 -3.79
N GLU A 106 14.30 24.91 -3.51
CA GLU A 106 15.77 25.00 -3.44
C GLU A 106 16.43 24.80 -4.81
N THR A 107 15.86 23.97 -5.67
CA THR A 107 16.43 23.62 -6.97
C THR A 107 15.69 24.19 -8.17
N GLU A 108 14.53 24.82 -7.93
CA GLU A 108 13.56 25.27 -8.95
C GLU A 108 13.02 24.15 -9.87
N GLU A 109 13.35 22.89 -9.59
CA GLU A 109 12.95 21.74 -10.39
C GLU A 109 11.45 21.45 -10.25
N ARG A 110 10.79 21.18 -11.39
CA ARG A 110 9.36 20.84 -11.43
C ARG A 110 9.18 19.32 -11.53
N VAL A 111 8.60 18.73 -10.49
CA VAL A 111 8.34 17.27 -10.42
C VAL A 111 6.84 17.01 -10.48
N MET A 112 6.40 16.09 -11.35
CA MET A 112 4.99 15.75 -11.54
C MET A 112 4.46 14.86 -10.40
N CYS A 113 3.25 15.12 -9.87
CA CYS A 113 2.70 14.24 -8.83
C CYS A 113 2.34 12.86 -9.39
N ILE A 114 3.11 11.87 -8.97
CA ILE A 114 2.87 10.45 -9.26
C ILE A 114 1.62 9.91 -8.56
N CYS A 115 1.02 10.69 -7.66
CA CYS A 115 -0.19 10.38 -6.90
C CYS A 115 -1.51 10.58 -7.69
N HIS A 116 -1.46 11.35 -8.79
CA HIS A 116 -2.61 11.61 -9.66
C HIS A 116 -2.35 11.18 -11.11
N PRO A 117 -1.93 9.93 -11.37
CA PRO A 117 -1.55 9.52 -12.72
C PRO A 117 -2.75 9.42 -13.69
N ASN A 118 -4.00 9.45 -13.20
CA ASN A 118 -5.24 9.42 -14.00
C ASN A 118 -6.22 10.47 -13.45
N ASN A 119 -6.76 11.44 -14.22
CA ASN A 119 -7.91 11.32 -15.16
C ASN A 119 -8.21 12.75 -15.75
N PRO A 120 -8.79 13.02 -16.96
CA PRO A 120 -9.66 12.20 -17.81
C PRO A 120 -9.42 12.24 -19.34
N GLN A 121 -8.91 11.14 -19.90
CA GLN A 121 -9.42 10.61 -21.17
C GLN A 121 -9.58 9.07 -21.11
N GLN A 122 -9.80 8.48 -19.93
CA GLN A 122 -10.13 7.04 -19.80
C GLN A 122 -11.48 6.64 -20.46
N LYS A 123 -12.12 7.49 -21.27
CA LYS A 123 -13.31 7.18 -22.08
C LYS A 123 -13.21 7.83 -23.46
N ARG A 124 -12.54 7.19 -24.40
CA ARG A 124 -12.96 7.20 -25.81
C ARG A 124 -13.00 5.73 -26.25
N LEU A 125 -14.18 5.12 -26.10
CA LEU A 125 -14.66 4.08 -27.02
C LEU A 125 -15.07 4.81 -28.31
N PRO A 126 -15.02 4.19 -29.50
CA PRO A 126 -14.67 2.79 -29.80
C PRO A 126 -13.18 2.54 -30.01
#